data_AF-A0A6J3RSZ3-F1
#
_entry.id   AF-A0A6J3RSZ3-F1
#
_cell.length_a   1.000
_cell.length_b   1.000
_cell.length_c   1.000
_cell.angle_alpha   90.00
_cell.angle_beta   90.00
_cell.angle_gamma   90.00
#
_symmetry.space_group_name_H-M   'P 1'
#
loop_
_entity.id
_entity.type
_entity.pdbx_description
1 polymer ?
#
loop_
_entity_poly.entity_id
_entity_poly.type
_entity_poly.pdbx_seq_one_letter_code
_entity_poly.pdbx_strand_id
1 'polypeptide(L)'
;MMLVALLIALSCLGIHTLSGIRIYAQNVSIQNLSLAPNTFDDAYVGCSEEMEEKAVHLLAEEMANHTRLRESWETAQKAWEQRCPGLSLPPGFKTQHGIAIMVYTNSSNPLYRELNQAVRTGGDSREFYMQHFPFKALHFYLTQALQLLRGSRDCSREPGQVVFRGVGAIRFEPKEVGVSVRLGQFTSSSLDEAVARRFAKKRPRCESVPTGGQADSLSKGAFSLLSWKALPLAS
;
A
#
# COMPACT_ATOMS: atom_id res chain seq x y z
N MET A 1 24.24 49.40 44.32
CA MET A 1 22.87 48.83 44.23
C MET A 1 22.37 48.68 42.80
N MET A 2 22.63 49.59 41.85
CA MET A 2 22.15 49.48 40.46
C MET A 2 22.93 48.49 39.56
N LEU A 3 24.23 48.27 39.77
CA LEU A 3 25.03 47.39 38.88
C LEU A 3 24.70 45.89 39.04
N VAL A 4 24.37 45.46 40.27
CA VAL A 4 24.01 44.06 40.57
C VAL A 4 22.63 43.72 39.98
N ALA A 5 21.70 44.68 39.97
CA ALA A 5 20.38 44.51 39.35
C ALA A 5 20.45 44.38 37.82
N LEU A 6 21.40 45.08 37.17
CA LEU A 6 21.58 45.03 35.71
C LEU A 6 22.14 43.68 35.23
N LEU A 7 23.06 43.08 36.00
CA LEU A 7 23.64 41.78 35.70
C LEU A 7 22.64 40.62 35.87
N ILE A 8 21.74 40.72 36.85
CA ILE A 8 20.64 39.76 37.04
C ILE A 8 19.64 39.87 35.88
N ALA A 9 19.29 41.08 35.45
CA ALA A 9 18.37 41.28 34.32
C ALA A 9 18.93 40.75 32.98
N LEU A 10 20.22 40.94 32.70
CA LEU A 10 20.88 40.40 31.50
C LEU A 10 20.97 38.86 31.52
N SER A 11 21.14 38.25 32.71
CA SER A 11 21.12 36.78 32.85
C SER A 11 19.73 36.18 32.59
N CYS A 12 18.65 36.92 32.87
CA CYS A 12 17.28 36.49 32.63
C CYS A 12 16.83 36.66 31.17
N LEU A 13 17.40 37.60 30.41
CA LEU A 13 17.10 37.73 28.97
C LEU A 13 17.81 36.69 28.09
N GLY A 14 18.89 36.08 28.56
CA GLY A 14 19.67 35.10 27.80
C GLY A 14 19.12 33.66 27.74
N ILE A 15 18.06 33.34 28.50
CA ILE A 15 17.59 31.95 28.67
C ILE A 15 16.16 31.72 28.11
N HIS A 16 15.44 32.76 27.67
CA HIS A 16 14.06 32.63 27.19
C HIS A 16 13.87 32.36 25.68
N THR A 17 14.90 32.06 24.91
CA THR A 17 14.74 31.70 23.48
C THR A 17 15.00 30.22 23.15
N LEU A 18 15.19 29.36 24.15
CA LEU A 18 15.37 27.90 23.94
C LEU A 18 14.11 27.06 24.21
N SER A 19 12.94 27.67 24.42
CA SER A 19 11.66 26.95 24.43
C SER A 19 11.02 27.00 23.03
N GLY A 20 11.47 26.16 22.09
CA GLY A 20 10.86 26.17 20.76
C GLY A 20 11.27 25.12 19.76
N ILE A 21 12.38 24.40 19.93
CA ILE A 21 12.71 23.30 19.02
C ILE A 21 12.30 21.98 19.67
N ARG A 22 10.99 21.69 19.62
CA ARG A 22 10.55 20.29 19.67
C ARG A 22 10.98 19.67 18.34
N ILE A 23 12.19 19.10 18.29
CA ILE A 23 12.52 18.13 17.25
C ILE A 23 11.58 16.96 17.49
N TYR A 24 10.49 16.89 16.74
CA TYR A 24 9.67 15.69 16.67
C TYR A 24 10.53 14.63 15.98
N ALA A 25 11.31 13.89 16.77
CA ALA A 25 12.01 12.70 16.33
C ALA A 25 10.98 11.83 15.62
N GLN A 26 11.19 11.70 14.31
CA GLN A 26 10.23 11.04 13.45
C GLN A 26 10.20 9.56 13.82
N ASN A 27 9.03 9.04 14.18
CA ASN A 27 8.88 7.62 14.50
C ASN A 27 8.96 6.81 13.19
N VAL A 28 10.17 6.49 12.74
CA VAL A 28 10.45 5.59 11.62
C VAL A 28 10.43 4.18 12.20
N SER A 29 9.50 3.34 11.74
CA SER A 29 9.51 1.92 12.12
C SER A 29 10.48 1.15 11.23
N ILE A 30 11.32 0.33 11.85
CA ILE A 30 12.16 -0.62 11.12
C ILE A 30 11.34 -1.88 10.88
N GLN A 31 11.30 -2.34 9.64
CA GLN A 31 10.63 -3.58 9.26
C GLN A 31 11.61 -4.51 8.55
N ASN A 32 11.85 -5.67 9.14
CA ASN A 32 12.70 -6.67 8.53
C ASN A 32 11.99 -7.33 7.33
N LEU A 33 12.67 -7.38 6.20
CA LEU A 33 12.24 -8.14 5.04
C LEU A 33 12.26 -9.64 5.38
N SER A 34 11.22 -10.35 4.98
CA SER A 34 11.03 -11.78 5.28
C SER A 34 10.22 -12.45 4.18
N LEU A 35 9.89 -13.74 4.37
CA LEU A 35 8.96 -14.47 3.51
C LEU A 35 7.49 -14.20 3.83
N ALA A 36 7.17 -13.33 4.81
CA ALA A 36 5.80 -12.98 5.20
C ALA A 36 4.91 -14.22 5.46
N PRO A 37 5.22 -15.04 6.47
CA PRO A 37 4.57 -16.33 6.70
C PRO A 37 3.07 -16.22 7.03
N ASN A 38 2.64 -15.13 7.69
CA ASN A 38 1.26 -14.98 8.16
C ASN A 38 0.32 -14.35 7.09
N THR A 39 0.77 -14.31 5.84
CA THR A 39 0.01 -13.67 4.77
C THR A 39 -1.07 -14.60 4.24
N PHE A 40 -2.28 -14.09 4.03
CA PHE A 40 -3.26 -14.78 3.20
C PHE A 40 -2.89 -14.60 1.71
N ASP A 41 -2.38 -15.64 1.09
CA ASP A 41 -1.80 -15.56 -0.26
C ASP A 41 -2.33 -16.63 -1.22
N ASP A 42 -3.59 -17.02 -1.03
CA ASP A 42 -4.27 -17.97 -1.91
C ASP A 42 -4.18 -17.55 -3.38
N ALA A 43 -3.78 -18.51 -4.21
CA ALA A 43 -3.67 -18.38 -5.66
C ALA A 43 -4.89 -18.96 -6.38
N TYR A 44 -5.83 -19.57 -5.65
CA TYR A 44 -7.08 -20.14 -6.15
C TYR A 44 -6.89 -21.23 -7.23
N VAL A 45 -5.75 -21.90 -7.19
CA VAL A 45 -5.40 -22.98 -8.13
C VAL A 45 -6.30 -24.18 -7.87
N GLY A 46 -7.05 -24.60 -8.90
CA GLY A 46 -7.96 -25.75 -8.82
C GLY A 46 -9.33 -25.47 -8.20
N CYS A 47 -9.58 -24.26 -7.69
CA CYS A 47 -10.88 -23.88 -7.11
C CYS A 47 -11.45 -22.55 -7.67
N SER A 48 -10.84 -21.99 -8.72
CA SER A 48 -11.24 -20.71 -9.30
C SER A 48 -12.71 -20.67 -9.76
N GLU A 49 -13.20 -21.74 -10.41
CA GLU A 49 -14.60 -21.80 -10.88
C GLU A 49 -15.59 -21.84 -9.71
N GLU A 50 -15.32 -22.66 -8.69
CA GLU A 50 -16.15 -22.74 -7.48
C GLU A 50 -16.14 -21.41 -6.70
N MET A 51 -14.96 -20.77 -6.59
CA MET A 51 -14.84 -19.48 -5.93
C MET A 51 -15.56 -18.37 -6.69
N GLU A 52 -15.64 -18.45 -8.01
CA GLU A 52 -16.38 -17.50 -8.83
C GLU A 52 -17.88 -17.51 -8.52
N GLU A 53 -18.46 -18.70 -8.33
CA GLU A 53 -19.87 -18.85 -7.93
C GLU A 53 -20.11 -18.30 -6.52
N LYS A 54 -19.21 -18.62 -5.58
CA LYS A 54 -19.32 -18.18 -4.18
C LYS A 54 -19.04 -16.70 -3.97
N ALA A 55 -18.15 -16.12 -4.77
CA ALA A 55 -17.68 -14.74 -4.61
C ALA A 55 -18.81 -13.71 -4.79
N VAL A 56 -19.87 -14.03 -5.53
CA VAL A 56 -21.04 -13.15 -5.66
C VAL A 56 -21.73 -12.94 -4.32
N HIS A 57 -22.03 -14.02 -3.61
CA HIS A 57 -22.67 -13.96 -2.30
C HIS A 57 -21.75 -13.39 -1.22
N LEU A 58 -20.48 -13.82 -1.22
CA LEU A 58 -19.48 -13.29 -0.28
C LEU A 58 -19.30 -11.78 -0.46
N LEU A 59 -19.20 -11.27 -1.69
CA LEU A 59 -19.05 -9.83 -1.92
C LEU A 59 -20.27 -9.05 -1.41
N ALA A 60 -21.49 -9.57 -1.62
CA ALA A 60 -22.70 -8.93 -1.12
C ALA A 60 -22.70 -8.84 0.41
N GLU A 61 -22.29 -9.91 1.10
CA GLU A 61 -22.12 -9.94 2.56
C GLU A 61 -21.03 -8.97 3.02
N GLU A 62 -19.88 -8.95 2.36
CA GLU A 62 -18.78 -8.05 2.66
C GLU A 62 -19.20 -6.58 2.52
N MET A 63 -19.93 -6.23 1.46
CA MET A 63 -20.46 -4.87 1.27
C MET A 63 -21.53 -4.51 2.30
N ALA A 64 -22.38 -5.47 2.71
CA ALA A 64 -23.37 -5.23 3.75
C ALA A 64 -22.72 -4.93 5.11
N ASN A 65 -21.59 -5.60 5.41
CA ASN A 65 -20.90 -5.49 6.70
C ASN A 65 -19.76 -4.45 6.71
N HIS A 66 -19.39 -3.89 5.56
CA HIS A 66 -18.23 -3.02 5.44
C HIS A 66 -18.52 -1.77 4.58
N THR A 67 -19.06 -0.72 5.21
CA THR A 67 -19.48 0.54 4.55
C THR A 67 -18.46 1.10 3.56
N ARG A 68 -17.17 1.17 3.95
CA ARG A 68 -16.12 1.72 3.09
C ARG A 68 -15.88 0.88 1.84
N LEU A 69 -16.06 -0.44 1.93
CA LEU A 69 -15.95 -1.35 0.79
C LEU A 69 -17.13 -1.12 -0.15
N ARG A 70 -18.35 -1.09 0.39
CA ARG A 70 -19.57 -0.81 -0.39
C ARG A 70 -19.45 0.49 -1.19
N GLU A 71 -19.09 1.59 -0.53
CA GLU A 71 -18.92 2.89 -1.18
C GLU A 71 -17.82 2.88 -2.25
N SER A 72 -16.69 2.21 -1.96
CA SER A 72 -15.59 2.08 -2.93
C SER A 72 -16.02 1.26 -4.15
N TRP A 73 -16.74 0.16 -3.92
CA TRP A 73 -17.21 -0.76 -4.95
C TRP A 73 -18.26 -0.09 -5.86
N GLU A 74 -19.27 0.56 -5.29
CA GLU A 74 -20.29 1.31 -6.03
C GLU A 74 -19.68 2.44 -6.88
N THR A 75 -18.67 3.13 -6.34
CA THR A 75 -17.94 4.17 -7.09
C THR A 75 -17.11 3.56 -8.22
N ALA A 76 -16.40 2.48 -7.94
CA ALA A 76 -15.58 1.77 -8.92
C ALA A 76 -16.43 1.14 -10.04
N GLN A 77 -17.64 0.66 -9.73
CA GLN A 77 -18.58 0.15 -10.72
C GLN A 77 -18.94 1.23 -11.76
N LYS A 78 -19.33 2.43 -11.31
CA LYS A 78 -19.64 3.56 -12.20
C LYS A 78 -18.43 3.98 -13.05
N ALA A 79 -17.25 4.01 -12.44
CA ALA A 79 -16.01 4.32 -13.16
C ALA A 79 -15.65 3.24 -14.19
N TRP A 80 -15.92 1.96 -13.88
CA TRP A 80 -15.69 0.85 -14.79
C TRP A 80 -16.63 0.90 -15.98
N GLU A 81 -17.92 1.16 -15.76
CA GLU A 81 -18.91 1.31 -16.84
C GLU A 81 -18.51 2.40 -17.86
N GLN A 82 -17.90 3.49 -17.39
CA GLN A 82 -17.39 4.56 -18.25
C GLN A 82 -16.11 4.20 -19.00
N ARG A 83 -15.24 3.38 -18.39
CA ARG A 83 -13.88 3.10 -18.92
C ARG A 83 -13.77 1.78 -19.68
N CYS A 84 -14.63 0.81 -19.39
CA CYS A 84 -14.64 -0.50 -20.02
C CYS A 84 -14.91 -0.49 -21.53
N PRO A 85 -15.78 0.39 -22.08
CA PRO A 85 -16.03 0.42 -23.52
C PRO A 85 -14.74 0.63 -24.31
N GLY A 86 -14.47 -0.26 -25.27
CA GLY A 86 -13.27 -0.19 -26.13
C GLY A 86 -12.00 -0.82 -25.54
N LEU A 87 -12.04 -1.37 -24.32
CA LEU A 87 -10.93 -2.16 -23.80
C LEU A 87 -10.91 -3.56 -24.42
N SER A 88 -9.72 -4.00 -24.85
CA SER A 88 -9.47 -5.41 -25.17
C SER A 88 -9.04 -6.12 -23.89
N LEU A 89 -9.89 -7.02 -23.40
CA LEU A 89 -9.68 -7.78 -22.17
C LEU A 89 -9.41 -9.26 -22.49
N PRO A 90 -8.58 -9.95 -21.70
CA PRO A 90 -8.27 -11.35 -21.95
C PRO A 90 -9.51 -12.25 -21.75
N PRO A 91 -9.54 -13.44 -22.37
CA PRO A 91 -10.61 -14.42 -22.17
C PRO A 91 -10.83 -14.72 -20.67
N GLY A 92 -12.09 -14.82 -20.26
CA GLY A 92 -12.46 -15.05 -18.85
C GLY A 92 -12.39 -13.81 -17.96
N PHE A 93 -11.96 -12.65 -18.47
CA PHE A 93 -11.98 -11.41 -17.70
C PHE A 93 -13.41 -10.86 -17.58
N LYS A 94 -13.93 -10.80 -16.35
CA LYS A 94 -15.26 -10.32 -16.02
C LYS A 94 -15.26 -8.92 -15.44
N THR A 95 -16.43 -8.29 -15.42
CA THR A 95 -16.66 -6.96 -14.86
C THR A 95 -16.12 -6.81 -13.43
N GLN A 96 -16.33 -7.81 -12.57
CA GLN A 96 -15.91 -7.81 -11.17
C GLN A 96 -14.39 -7.71 -11.02
N HIS A 97 -13.62 -8.29 -11.94
CA HIS A 97 -12.16 -8.17 -11.97
C HIS A 97 -11.73 -6.72 -12.22
N GLY A 98 -12.37 -6.05 -13.19
CA GLY A 98 -12.12 -4.65 -13.51
C GLY A 98 -12.47 -3.72 -12.36
N ILE A 99 -13.62 -3.94 -11.73
CA ILE A 99 -14.05 -3.18 -10.55
C ILE A 99 -13.08 -3.38 -9.38
N ALA A 100 -12.65 -4.62 -9.10
CA ALA A 100 -11.68 -4.89 -8.03
C ALA A 100 -10.35 -4.14 -8.22
N ILE A 101 -9.86 -4.03 -9.47
CA ILE A 101 -8.68 -3.20 -9.79
C ILE A 101 -8.96 -1.73 -9.49
N MET A 102 -10.12 -1.22 -9.89
CA MET A 102 -10.49 0.18 -9.64
C MET A 102 -10.63 0.47 -8.14
N VAL A 103 -11.20 -0.45 -7.36
CA VAL A 103 -11.26 -0.36 -5.89
C VAL A 103 -9.85 -0.30 -5.29
N TYR A 104 -8.95 -1.18 -5.73
CA TYR A 104 -7.58 -1.23 -5.21
C TYR A 104 -6.76 0.02 -5.56
N THR A 105 -7.04 0.65 -6.71
CA THR A 105 -6.28 1.80 -7.22
C THR A 105 -6.89 3.16 -6.88
N ASN A 106 -8.07 3.18 -6.26
CA ASN A 106 -8.75 4.41 -5.86
C ASN A 106 -8.00 5.15 -4.75
N SER A 107 -7.51 6.36 -5.06
CA SER A 107 -6.79 7.20 -4.10
C SER A 107 -7.72 8.05 -3.21
N SER A 108 -8.95 8.30 -3.65
CA SER A 108 -9.97 9.06 -2.89
C SER A 108 -10.59 8.22 -1.77
N ASN A 109 -10.70 6.92 -1.97
CA ASN A 109 -11.09 5.94 -0.95
C ASN A 109 -10.03 4.82 -0.88
N PRO A 110 -8.95 4.99 -0.07
CA PRO A 110 -7.78 4.12 -0.11
C PRO A 110 -7.99 2.78 0.63
N LEU A 111 -9.01 2.01 0.24
CA LEU A 111 -9.36 0.70 0.80
C LEU A 111 -8.18 -0.30 0.70
N TYR A 112 -7.28 -0.12 -0.27
CA TYR A 112 -6.06 -0.93 -0.39
C TYR A 112 -5.24 -0.96 0.91
N ARG A 113 -5.34 0.05 1.78
CA ARG A 113 -4.63 0.06 3.07
C ARG A 113 -5.19 -1.00 4.02
N GLU A 114 -6.51 -1.09 4.11
CA GLU A 114 -7.21 -2.08 4.94
C GLU A 114 -7.08 -3.48 4.35
N LEU A 115 -7.27 -3.62 3.04
CA LEU A 115 -7.07 -4.90 2.35
C LEU A 115 -5.64 -5.41 2.58
N ASN A 116 -4.62 -4.58 2.35
CA ASN A 116 -3.24 -5.01 2.53
C ASN A 116 -2.88 -5.28 3.98
N GLN A 117 -3.52 -4.61 4.95
CA GLN A 117 -3.36 -4.92 6.36
C GLN A 117 -3.97 -6.30 6.69
N ALA A 118 -5.20 -6.55 6.26
CA ALA A 118 -5.88 -7.84 6.47
C ALA A 118 -5.11 -8.98 5.78
N VAL A 119 -4.59 -8.75 4.57
CA VAL A 119 -3.81 -9.75 3.83
C VAL A 119 -2.51 -10.10 4.55
N ARG A 120 -1.82 -9.14 5.19
CA ARG A 120 -0.57 -9.40 5.92
C ARG A 120 -0.72 -10.38 7.09
N THR A 121 -1.91 -10.44 7.69
CA THR A 121 -2.18 -11.22 8.92
C THR A 121 -3.21 -12.32 8.72
N GLY A 122 -3.94 -12.33 7.61
CA GLY A 122 -5.05 -13.24 7.37
C GLY A 122 -4.64 -14.70 7.15
N GLY A 123 -3.35 -14.99 6.99
CA GLY A 123 -2.83 -16.35 6.82
C GLY A 123 -2.26 -16.95 8.10
N ASP A 124 -2.49 -16.33 9.25
CA ASP A 124 -1.98 -16.80 10.54
C ASP A 124 -2.53 -18.18 10.93
N SER A 125 -3.84 -18.40 10.73
CA SER A 125 -4.51 -19.70 10.86
C SER A 125 -5.84 -19.69 10.10
N ARG A 126 -6.42 -20.89 9.87
CA ARG A 126 -7.74 -21.02 9.25
C ARG A 126 -8.82 -20.34 10.11
N GLU A 127 -8.77 -20.52 11.41
CA GLU A 127 -9.72 -19.96 12.36
C GLU A 127 -9.64 -18.43 12.35
N PHE A 128 -8.41 -17.89 12.38
CA PHE A 128 -8.18 -16.46 12.29
C PHE A 128 -8.71 -15.88 10.97
N TYR A 129 -8.42 -16.53 9.84
CA TYR A 129 -8.94 -16.16 8.53
C TYR A 129 -10.48 -16.10 8.52
N MET A 130 -11.13 -17.16 8.99
CA MET A 130 -12.59 -17.25 8.97
C MET A 130 -13.24 -16.14 9.79
N GLN A 131 -12.67 -15.82 10.96
CA GLN A 131 -13.21 -14.82 11.89
C GLN A 131 -12.86 -13.38 11.53
N HIS A 132 -11.66 -13.11 11.02
CA HIS A 132 -11.11 -11.75 10.97
C HIS A 132 -10.82 -11.23 9.56
N PHE A 133 -10.85 -12.07 8.51
CA PHE A 133 -10.56 -11.61 7.15
C PHE A 133 -11.83 -11.16 6.42
N PRO A 134 -12.03 -9.83 6.19
CA PRO A 134 -13.32 -9.30 5.74
C PRO A 134 -13.38 -9.08 4.22
N PHE A 135 -12.38 -9.54 3.46
CA PHE A 135 -12.21 -9.23 2.04
C PHE A 135 -11.98 -10.50 1.20
N LYS A 136 -12.71 -11.57 1.49
CA LYS A 136 -12.58 -12.88 0.81
C LYS A 136 -12.87 -12.75 -0.68
N ALA A 137 -14.00 -12.17 -1.05
CA ALA A 137 -14.38 -11.97 -2.45
C ALA A 137 -13.55 -10.89 -3.13
N LEU A 138 -13.29 -9.75 -2.47
CA LEU A 138 -12.42 -8.72 -3.02
C LEU A 138 -11.00 -9.24 -3.31
N HIS A 139 -10.42 -10.03 -2.40
CA HIS A 139 -9.11 -10.66 -2.60
C HIS A 139 -9.14 -11.62 -3.79
N PHE A 140 -10.18 -12.45 -3.90
CA PHE A 140 -10.37 -13.37 -5.02
C PHE A 140 -10.43 -12.62 -6.36
N TYR A 141 -11.36 -11.68 -6.52
CA TYR A 141 -11.52 -10.95 -7.79
C TYR A 141 -10.25 -10.18 -8.17
N LEU A 142 -9.57 -9.56 -7.21
CA LEU A 142 -8.31 -8.87 -7.48
C LEU A 142 -7.21 -9.85 -7.89
N THR A 143 -7.12 -11.01 -7.25
CA THR A 143 -6.14 -12.05 -7.59
C THR A 143 -6.38 -12.59 -9.01
N GLN A 144 -7.62 -12.97 -9.33
CA GLN A 144 -7.99 -13.46 -10.66
C GLN A 144 -7.78 -12.40 -11.73
N ALA A 145 -8.10 -11.14 -11.46
CA ALA A 145 -7.86 -10.03 -12.39
C ALA A 145 -6.38 -9.96 -12.79
N LEU A 146 -5.47 -10.08 -11.82
CA LEU A 146 -4.03 -10.02 -12.07
C LEU A 146 -3.51 -11.25 -12.81
N GLN A 147 -4.00 -12.44 -12.47
CA GLN A 147 -3.64 -13.67 -13.16
C GLN A 147 -4.07 -13.62 -14.64
N LEU A 148 -5.29 -13.17 -14.92
CA LEU A 148 -5.81 -13.06 -16.29
C LEU A 148 -5.08 -11.98 -17.11
N LEU A 149 -4.81 -10.81 -16.53
CA LEU A 149 -4.08 -9.74 -17.21
C LEU A 149 -2.62 -10.12 -17.51
N ARG A 150 -2.02 -10.94 -16.65
CA ARG A 150 -0.70 -11.50 -16.89
C ARG A 150 -0.72 -12.52 -18.04
N GLY A 151 -1.79 -13.31 -18.14
CA GLY A 151 -1.92 -14.40 -19.11
C GLY A 151 -0.87 -15.50 -18.93
N SER A 152 -0.57 -16.23 -19.99
CA SER A 152 0.45 -17.30 -20.02
C SER A 152 1.89 -16.78 -20.09
N ARG A 153 2.13 -15.49 -19.80
CA ARG A 153 3.50 -14.97 -19.70
C ARG A 153 4.16 -15.60 -18.49
N ASP A 154 5.01 -16.58 -18.75
CA ASP A 154 5.99 -17.06 -17.79
C ASP A 154 6.76 -15.86 -17.23
N CYS A 155 7.26 -15.98 -15.99
CA CYS A 155 8.36 -15.14 -15.55
C CYS A 155 9.58 -15.55 -16.37
N SER A 156 9.60 -15.25 -17.67
CA SER A 156 10.73 -15.51 -18.52
C SER A 156 11.92 -14.74 -17.95
N ARG A 157 13.11 -15.34 -18.10
CA ARG A 157 14.42 -14.81 -17.68
C ARG A 157 14.83 -13.51 -18.42
N GLU A 158 13.87 -12.84 -19.04
CA GLU A 158 13.99 -11.48 -19.55
C GLU A 158 14.32 -10.55 -18.37
N PRO A 159 15.14 -9.49 -18.55
CA PRO A 159 15.34 -8.49 -17.51
C PRO A 159 13.99 -7.97 -17.04
N GLY A 160 13.63 -8.27 -15.78
CA GLY A 160 12.38 -7.83 -15.20
C GLY A 160 12.19 -6.32 -15.36
N GLN A 161 10.96 -5.89 -15.61
CA GLN A 161 10.65 -4.47 -15.74
C GLN A 161 11.01 -3.75 -14.44
N VAL A 162 11.87 -2.74 -14.53
CA VAL A 162 12.26 -1.93 -13.36
C VAL A 162 11.07 -1.08 -12.94
N VAL A 163 10.65 -1.23 -11.69
CA VAL A 163 9.57 -0.49 -11.07
C VAL A 163 10.01 0.08 -9.73
N PHE A 164 9.36 1.17 -9.32
CA PHE A 164 9.66 1.90 -8.10
C PHE A 164 8.47 1.88 -7.15
N ARG A 165 8.75 1.77 -5.86
CA ARG A 165 7.76 1.87 -4.78
C ARG A 165 8.30 2.75 -3.68
N GLY A 166 7.57 3.82 -3.37
CA GLY A 166 7.82 4.63 -2.18
C GLY A 166 6.99 4.15 -1.00
N VAL A 167 7.60 4.10 0.18
CA VAL A 167 6.92 3.84 1.45
C VAL A 167 7.34 4.91 2.44
N GLY A 168 6.36 5.58 3.05
CA GLY A 168 6.59 6.56 4.10
C GLY A 168 6.62 5.90 5.49
N ALA A 169 7.42 6.45 6.40
CA ALA A 169 7.50 6.07 7.82
C ALA A 169 7.97 4.63 8.14
N ILE A 170 8.26 3.80 7.14
CA ILE A 170 8.84 2.46 7.31
C ILE A 170 10.19 2.42 6.62
N ARG A 171 11.21 1.91 7.32
CA ARG A 171 12.51 1.57 6.77
C ARG A 171 12.61 0.06 6.69
N PHE A 172 12.71 -0.48 5.47
CA PHE A 172 12.91 -1.91 5.26
C PHE A 172 14.38 -2.27 5.41
N GLU A 173 14.66 -3.32 6.18
CA GLU A 173 16.01 -3.84 6.36
C GLU A 173 16.05 -5.32 5.99
N PRO A 174 16.99 -5.75 5.14
CA PRO A 174 17.19 -7.17 4.90
C PRO A 174 17.77 -7.82 6.16
N LYS A 175 17.30 -9.02 6.51
CA LYS A 175 17.93 -9.81 7.58
C LYS A 175 19.35 -10.20 7.19
N GLU A 176 19.53 -10.61 5.94
CA GLU A 176 20.79 -11.03 5.34
C GLU A 176 20.79 -10.69 3.85
N VAL A 177 21.97 -10.54 3.24
CA VAL A 177 22.08 -10.32 1.79
C VAL A 177 21.93 -11.66 1.07
N GLY A 178 21.17 -11.67 -0.03
CA GLY A 178 20.98 -12.87 -0.86
C GLY A 178 19.81 -13.76 -0.45
N VAL A 179 19.07 -13.42 0.60
CA VAL A 179 17.86 -14.16 0.99
C VAL A 179 16.65 -13.74 0.16
N SER A 180 15.75 -14.70 -0.11
CA SER A 180 14.48 -14.43 -0.78
C SER A 180 13.55 -13.60 0.12
N VAL A 181 12.81 -12.69 -0.51
CA VAL A 181 11.87 -11.79 0.16
C VAL A 181 10.51 -11.91 -0.49
N ARG A 182 9.46 -11.94 0.33
CA ARG A 182 8.07 -11.88 -0.12
C ARG A 182 7.36 -10.75 0.64
N LEU A 183 6.71 -9.87 -0.11
CA LEU A 183 5.94 -8.76 0.49
C LEU A 183 4.60 -9.23 1.09
N GLY A 184 4.11 -10.39 0.64
CA GLY A 184 2.88 -11.02 1.06
C GLY A 184 1.63 -10.34 0.52
N GLN A 185 1.45 -9.06 0.86
CA GLN A 185 0.35 -8.24 0.40
C GLN A 185 0.44 -7.86 -1.09
N PHE A 186 -0.68 -7.38 -1.64
CA PHE A 186 -0.64 -6.65 -2.90
C PHE A 186 0.25 -5.42 -2.77
N THR A 187 1.03 -5.18 -3.82
CA THR A 187 2.09 -4.17 -3.80
C THR A 187 1.99 -3.33 -5.05
N SER A 188 1.50 -2.10 -4.92
CA SER A 188 1.52 -1.13 -6.01
C SER A 188 2.94 -0.61 -6.24
N SER A 189 3.29 -0.43 -7.50
CA SER A 189 4.54 0.17 -7.96
C SER A 189 4.29 1.04 -9.19
N SER A 190 5.27 1.88 -9.55
CA SER A 190 5.20 2.72 -10.74
C SER A 190 6.48 2.60 -11.57
N LEU A 191 6.38 2.78 -12.87
CA LEU A 191 7.54 2.93 -13.75
C LEU A 191 8.21 4.30 -13.56
N ASP A 192 7.45 5.29 -13.11
CA ASP A 192 7.95 6.62 -12.83
C ASP A 192 8.41 6.70 -11.36
N GLU A 193 9.72 6.83 -11.17
CA GLU A 193 10.32 7.02 -9.85
C GLU A 193 9.76 8.27 -9.14
N ALA A 194 9.44 9.34 -9.88
CA ALA A 194 8.88 10.55 -9.31
C ALA A 194 7.48 10.31 -8.73
N VAL A 195 6.67 9.46 -9.36
CA VAL A 195 5.38 9.01 -8.82
C VAL A 195 5.60 8.21 -7.55
N ALA A 196 6.51 7.23 -7.56
CA ALA A 196 6.84 6.43 -6.39
C ALA A 196 7.32 7.29 -5.20
N ARG A 197 8.18 8.29 -5.45
CA ARG A 197 8.70 9.20 -4.42
C ARG A 197 7.60 10.01 -3.71
N ARG A 198 6.46 10.28 -4.36
CA ARG A 198 5.31 10.94 -3.70
C ARG A 198 4.74 10.12 -2.54
N PHE A 199 4.88 8.80 -2.59
CA PHE A 199 4.45 7.89 -1.52
C PHE A 199 5.49 7.69 -0.42
N ALA A 200 6.77 8.02 -0.68
CA ALA A 200 7.83 8.02 0.33
C ALA A 200 7.83 9.28 1.21
N LYS A 201 7.30 10.40 0.69
CA LYS A 201 7.19 11.66 1.42
C LYS A 201 6.01 11.58 2.40
N LYS A 202 6.21 12.00 3.66
CA LYS A 202 5.10 12.22 4.59
C LYS A 202 4.17 13.27 3.96
N ARG A 203 2.86 13.02 3.97
CA ARG A 203 1.91 14.12 3.82
C ARG A 203 2.09 14.98 5.08
N PRO A 204 2.47 16.27 4.97
CA PRO A 204 2.32 17.15 6.10
C PRO A 204 0.83 17.09 6.49
N ARG A 205 0.55 16.78 7.75
CA ARG A 205 -0.77 17.10 8.32
C ARG A 205 -0.96 18.58 8.05
N CYS A 206 -2.12 18.99 7.51
CA CYS A 206 -2.41 20.39 7.23
C CYS A 206 -2.37 21.18 8.55
N GLU A 207 -1.18 21.66 8.88
CA GLU A 207 -0.90 22.69 9.87
C GLU A 207 0.00 23.67 9.12
N SER A 208 -0.51 24.88 8.93
CA SER A 208 0.17 25.98 8.27
C SER A 208 1.42 26.36 9.06
N VAL A 209 2.61 26.11 8.51
CA VAL A 209 3.89 26.62 9.03
C VAL A 209 4.77 27.02 7.82
N PRO A 210 5.45 28.18 7.87
CA PRO A 210 5.93 28.88 6.69
C PRO A 210 7.16 28.26 6.02
N THR A 211 7.32 28.68 4.77
CA THR A 211 8.30 28.25 3.78
C THR A 211 9.74 28.47 4.23
N GLY A 212 10.53 27.38 4.28
CA GLY A 212 11.98 27.47 4.38
C GLY A 212 12.60 26.23 5.04
N GLY A 213 13.16 25.32 4.24
CA GLY A 213 13.94 24.19 4.74
C GLY A 213 14.29 23.18 3.65
N GLN A 214 15.58 23.09 3.37
CA GLN A 214 16.20 22.25 2.33
C GLN A 214 16.04 20.75 2.66
N ALA A 215 15.74 19.95 1.64
CA ALA A 215 15.46 18.52 1.80
C ALA A 215 16.75 17.69 1.70
N ASP A 216 17.16 17.08 2.81
CA ASP A 216 18.25 16.11 2.84
C ASP A 216 17.89 14.79 2.15
N SER A 217 18.90 14.22 1.50
CA SER A 217 18.85 13.09 0.58
C SER A 217 18.34 11.79 1.20
N LEU A 218 17.26 11.24 0.63
CA LEU A 218 16.76 9.90 0.94
C LEU A 218 17.60 8.82 0.22
N SER A 219 18.08 7.86 1.01
CA SER A 219 18.81 6.65 0.60
C SER A 219 18.22 5.97 -0.64
N LYS A 220 19.07 5.74 -1.64
CA LYS A 220 18.78 4.97 -2.85
C LYS A 220 18.99 3.49 -2.56
N GLY A 221 17.90 2.71 -2.52
CA GLY A 221 17.95 1.25 -2.55
C GLY A 221 17.01 0.75 -3.63
N ALA A 222 17.56 0.31 -4.76
CA ALA A 222 16.80 -0.41 -5.78
C ALA A 222 16.86 -1.90 -5.43
N PHE A 223 15.71 -2.55 -5.29
CA PHE A 223 15.62 -3.98 -5.09
C PHE A 223 14.75 -4.59 -6.19
N SER A 224 15.25 -5.65 -6.82
CA SER A 224 14.45 -6.51 -7.69
C SER A 224 13.49 -7.32 -6.83
N LEU A 225 12.19 -7.06 -6.98
CA LEU A 225 11.14 -7.77 -6.25
C LEU A 225 10.50 -8.77 -7.21
N LEU A 226 10.80 -10.06 -7.03
CA LEU A 226 10.01 -11.16 -7.57
C LEU A 226 8.72 -11.30 -6.73
N SER A 227 7.87 -10.28 -6.75
CA SER A 227 6.57 -10.32 -6.09
C SER A 227 5.48 -10.41 -7.15
N TRP A 228 4.95 -11.62 -7.31
CA TRP A 228 3.74 -12.03 -8.04
C TRP A 228 2.47 -11.15 -7.87
N LYS A 229 2.44 -10.18 -6.94
CA LYS A 229 1.32 -9.26 -6.71
C LYS A 229 1.72 -7.79 -6.94
N ALA A 230 2.44 -7.52 -8.03
CA ALA A 230 2.80 -6.16 -8.44
C ALA A 230 1.89 -5.67 -9.58
N LEU A 231 1.12 -4.61 -9.32
CA LEU A 231 0.42 -3.84 -10.35
C LEU A 231 1.33 -2.66 -10.75
N PRO A 232 1.85 -2.62 -11.99
CA PRO A 232 2.42 -1.40 -12.52
C PRO A 232 1.28 -0.41 -12.75
N LEU A 233 1.22 0.64 -11.92
CA LEU A 233 0.38 1.80 -12.20
C LEU A 233 1.08 2.64 -13.25
N ALA A 234 0.62 2.54 -14.50
CA ALA A 234 0.86 3.56 -15.50
C ALA A 234 0.13 4.83 -15.04
N SER A 235 0.90 5.91 -14.84
CA SER A 235 0.38 7.26 -14.62
C SER A 235 0.12 7.93 -15.96
#